data_AF-A0A0F9ARM9-F1
#
_entry.id   AF-A0A0F9ARM9-F1
#
_cell.length_a   1.000
_cell.length_b   1.000
_cell.length_c   1.000
_cell.angle_alpha   90.00
_cell.angle_beta   90.00
_cell.angle_gamma   90.00
#
_symmetry.space_group_name_H-M   'P 1'
#
loop_
_entity.id
_entity.type
_entity.pdbx_description
1 polymer ?
#
loop_
_entity_poly.entity_id
_entity_poly.type
_entity_poly.pdbx_seq_one_letter_code
_entity_poly.pdbx_strand_id
1 'polypeptide(L)'
;GVIIGDNSDLNVLFWKSKLVYIDADSFQFGKYPCVVGTENFLVPELYDKDLAAKPYFVPLFDWYSWYVMTIRSLLMVHPYGGVHRDYKTVPQRAKARITFTDPSVKYPKSGMHPDLLNDALKGIFDRMFSQGERFIPPREELVEYRDSLTTCGSCKTMHPAENSSCPQCSHVNTQRVQRQVKIVKRPGKMTVNSETIMTTPGQIIWRHVLGQNIHAIARENGNLVLYRYSPNERLKSMKLMPFAGDPVFDLFKDRYLVYNDGLADHLKVFNISGTSPDDTAYRPWVDSFHGRRVFACGRDHLFRVYQGFLFASERNDQYGVFDETNINAVSRDQTWVAASPHGSVVFGYQRFFETLKFFIYRLDKKKLWYPPITELKENESIIDASIRFSATSILLILKTEIKGKTFVHVYILHEDEVKCHFRVDAISSDTYKNIHGKAFAMTANAAIILHPTDDGIVQE
;
A
#
# COMPACT_ATOMS: atom_id res chain seq x y z
N GLY A 1 7.91 -22.74 -36.08
CA GLY A 1 7.00 -22.19 -35.07
C GLY A 1 7.78 -21.26 -34.16
N VAL A 2 7.08 -20.37 -33.46
CA VAL A 2 7.65 -19.49 -32.42
C VAL A 2 7.32 -20.10 -31.05
N ILE A 3 8.27 -20.06 -30.12
CA ILE A 3 8.09 -20.45 -28.72
C ILE A 3 8.43 -19.21 -27.88
N ILE A 4 7.54 -18.84 -26.95
CA ILE A 4 7.67 -17.61 -26.15
C ILE A 4 8.94 -17.70 -25.29
N GLY A 5 9.17 -18.85 -24.65
CA GLY A 5 10.35 -19.08 -23.82
C GLY A 5 10.18 -18.46 -22.44
N ASP A 6 10.53 -17.19 -22.27
CA ASP A 6 10.38 -16.44 -21.02
C ASP A 6 8.94 -15.96 -20.79
N ASN A 7 8.00 -16.90 -20.81
CA ASN A 7 6.59 -16.65 -20.57
C ASN A 7 6.33 -16.44 -19.06
N SER A 8 6.21 -15.20 -18.61
CA SER A 8 6.07 -14.84 -17.19
C SER A 8 5.00 -13.76 -16.96
N ASP A 9 4.64 -13.54 -15.69
CA ASP A 9 3.71 -12.46 -15.31
C ASP A 9 4.27 -11.03 -15.51
N LEU A 10 5.56 -10.91 -15.89
CA LEU A 10 6.19 -9.65 -16.29
C LEU A 10 6.09 -9.37 -17.80
N ASN A 11 5.95 -10.42 -18.60
CA ASN A 11 5.95 -10.35 -20.07
C ASN A 11 4.55 -10.49 -20.68
N VAL A 12 3.52 -10.41 -19.84
CA VAL A 12 2.12 -10.54 -20.20
C VAL A 12 1.34 -9.31 -19.76
N LEU A 13 0.79 -8.59 -20.72
CA LEU A 13 -0.10 -7.45 -20.49
C LEU A 13 -1.56 -7.83 -20.76
N PHE A 14 -2.47 -7.11 -20.09
CA PHE A 14 -3.90 -7.20 -20.35
C PHE A 14 -4.41 -5.90 -20.96
N TRP A 15 -4.93 -5.97 -22.18
CA TRP A 15 -5.70 -4.89 -22.78
C TRP A 15 -7.17 -5.29 -22.76
N LYS A 16 -7.97 -4.66 -21.89
CA LYS A 16 -9.35 -5.11 -21.59
C LYS A 16 -9.33 -6.58 -21.14
N SER A 17 -9.98 -7.47 -21.90
CA SER A 17 -10.02 -8.92 -21.67
C SER A 17 -9.07 -9.71 -22.60
N LYS A 18 -8.17 -9.03 -23.32
CA LYS A 18 -7.21 -9.68 -24.21
C LYS A 18 -5.83 -9.72 -23.58
N LEU A 19 -5.19 -10.89 -23.68
CA LEU A 19 -3.81 -11.11 -23.30
C LEU A 19 -2.90 -10.69 -24.46
N VAL A 20 -1.86 -9.91 -24.15
CA VAL A 20 -0.86 -9.42 -25.11
C VAL A 20 0.51 -9.78 -24.57
N TYR A 21 1.31 -10.48 -25.38
CA TYR A 21 2.70 -10.77 -25.07
C TYR A 21 3.60 -9.61 -25.48
N ILE A 22 4.56 -9.30 -24.64
CA ILE A 22 5.63 -8.32 -24.91
C ILE A 22 6.99 -9.03 -24.88
N ASP A 23 8.07 -8.29 -25.14
CA ASP A 23 9.45 -8.80 -25.07
C ASP A 23 9.73 -9.95 -26.06
N ALA A 24 9.27 -9.78 -27.30
CA ALA A 24 9.35 -10.82 -28.34
C ALA A 24 10.78 -11.11 -28.86
N ASP A 25 11.75 -10.26 -28.53
CA ASP A 25 13.18 -10.48 -28.77
C ASP A 25 13.78 -11.57 -27.86
N SER A 26 13.08 -11.94 -26.79
CA SER A 26 13.41 -13.12 -25.98
C SER A 26 12.88 -14.44 -26.57
N PHE A 27 12.09 -14.42 -27.65
CA PHE A 27 11.43 -15.62 -28.14
C PHE A 27 12.39 -16.57 -28.86
N GLN A 28 12.13 -17.88 -28.72
CA GLN A 28 12.85 -18.90 -29.47
C GLN A 28 12.22 -19.11 -30.86
N PHE A 29 13.05 -19.06 -31.90
CA PHE A 29 12.61 -19.30 -33.28
C PHE A 29 13.65 -20.11 -34.06
N GLY A 30 13.25 -21.28 -34.58
CA GLY A 30 14.14 -22.14 -35.36
C GLY A 30 15.40 -22.52 -34.58
N LYS A 31 16.57 -22.11 -35.08
CA LYS A 31 17.88 -22.35 -34.44
C LYS A 31 18.27 -21.29 -33.41
N TYR A 32 17.52 -20.19 -33.31
CA TYR A 32 17.83 -19.06 -32.42
C TYR A 32 17.26 -19.35 -31.03
N PRO A 33 18.11 -19.56 -30.00
CA PRO A 33 17.65 -19.89 -28.65
C PRO A 33 17.02 -18.69 -27.95
N CYS A 34 16.01 -18.95 -27.11
CA CYS A 34 15.65 -18.04 -26.02
C CYS A 34 16.73 -18.16 -24.95
N VAL A 35 17.44 -17.08 -24.66
CA VAL A 35 18.61 -17.07 -23.77
C VAL A 35 18.26 -16.69 -22.32
N VAL A 36 17.01 -16.36 -22.06
CA VAL A 36 16.49 -15.93 -20.77
C VAL A 36 15.39 -16.87 -20.29
N GLY A 37 15.12 -16.85 -18.99
CA GLY A 37 14.05 -17.63 -18.39
C GLY A 37 13.85 -17.23 -16.95
N THR A 38 12.70 -16.65 -16.65
CA THR A 38 12.33 -16.26 -15.28
C THR A 38 12.18 -17.52 -14.43
N GLU A 39 13.05 -17.70 -13.44
CA GLU A 39 13.18 -18.95 -12.65
C GLU A 39 11.84 -19.46 -12.07
N ASN A 40 10.97 -18.54 -11.64
CA ASN A 40 9.65 -18.88 -11.10
C ASN A 40 8.66 -19.41 -12.16
N PHE A 41 8.89 -19.22 -13.45
CA PHE A 41 8.03 -19.72 -14.52
C PHE A 41 8.71 -20.80 -15.35
N LEU A 42 10.03 -20.95 -15.16
CA LEU A 42 10.84 -21.92 -15.88
C LEU A 42 10.49 -23.35 -15.45
N VAL A 43 10.39 -24.24 -16.44
CA VAL A 43 10.19 -25.67 -16.20
C VAL A 43 11.40 -26.27 -15.46
N PRO A 44 11.22 -27.21 -14.51
CA PRO A 44 12.33 -27.71 -13.71
C PRO A 44 13.44 -28.39 -14.52
N GLU A 45 13.10 -28.91 -15.69
CA GLU A 45 14.00 -29.54 -16.65
C GLU A 45 15.04 -28.57 -17.23
N LEU A 46 14.82 -27.26 -17.11
CA LEU A 46 15.70 -26.22 -17.62
C LEU A 46 16.51 -25.52 -16.53
N TYR A 47 16.32 -25.87 -15.25
CA TYR A 47 17.17 -25.35 -14.19
C TYR A 47 18.64 -25.75 -14.40
N ASP A 48 19.55 -24.84 -14.05
CA ASP A 48 21.01 -24.96 -14.17
C ASP A 48 21.54 -25.19 -15.60
N LYS A 49 20.70 -25.00 -16.63
CA LYS A 49 21.15 -25.06 -18.03
C LYS A 49 21.56 -23.68 -18.52
N ASP A 50 22.63 -23.64 -19.30
CA ASP A 50 22.96 -22.47 -20.11
C ASP A 50 21.98 -22.39 -21.29
N LEU A 51 20.95 -21.55 -21.16
CA LEU A 51 19.89 -21.39 -22.15
C LEU A 51 20.42 -20.86 -23.50
N ALA A 52 21.57 -20.20 -23.52
CA ALA A 52 22.18 -19.70 -24.76
C ALA A 52 22.84 -20.79 -25.61
N ALA A 53 23.17 -21.94 -25.01
CA ALA A 53 23.94 -22.98 -25.69
C ALA A 53 23.19 -23.61 -26.88
N LYS A 54 21.85 -23.71 -26.81
CA LYS A 54 21.00 -24.25 -27.88
C LYS A 54 19.52 -23.95 -27.60
N PRO A 55 18.62 -24.05 -28.59
CA PRO A 55 17.18 -23.89 -28.38
C PRO A 55 16.62 -25.02 -27.49
N TYR A 56 16.54 -24.76 -26.17
CA TYR A 56 16.07 -25.73 -25.18
C TYR A 56 14.55 -25.78 -25.03
N PHE A 57 13.86 -24.69 -25.35
CA PHE A 57 12.43 -24.62 -25.13
C PHE A 57 11.68 -25.46 -26.17
N VAL A 58 10.62 -26.11 -25.72
CA VAL A 58 9.67 -26.83 -26.59
C VAL A 58 8.28 -26.22 -26.41
N PRO A 59 7.35 -26.36 -27.38
CA PRO A 59 6.05 -25.69 -27.32
C PRO A 59 5.25 -25.97 -26.04
N LEU A 60 5.43 -27.13 -25.42
CA LEU A 60 4.74 -27.49 -24.18
C LEU A 60 5.28 -26.78 -22.92
N PHE A 61 6.46 -26.14 -22.99
CA PHE A 61 7.00 -25.39 -21.86
C PHE A 61 6.29 -24.06 -21.64
N ASP A 62 5.86 -23.38 -22.72
CA ASP A 62 5.05 -22.16 -22.59
C ASP A 62 3.74 -22.44 -21.86
N TRP A 63 3.16 -23.64 -22.07
CA TRP A 63 1.96 -24.07 -21.36
C TRP A 63 2.21 -24.34 -19.88
N TYR A 64 3.36 -24.91 -19.51
CA TYR A 64 3.73 -25.02 -18.09
C TYR A 64 3.76 -23.64 -17.43
N SER A 65 4.40 -22.66 -18.06
CA SER A 65 4.44 -21.29 -17.51
C SER A 65 3.05 -20.67 -17.42
N TRP A 66 2.17 -20.95 -18.39
CA TRP A 66 0.77 -20.57 -18.34
C TRP A 66 0.03 -21.18 -17.14
N TYR A 67 0.28 -22.44 -16.81
CA TYR A 67 -0.28 -23.09 -15.62
C TYR A 67 0.23 -22.44 -14.33
N VAL A 68 1.52 -22.08 -14.27
CA VAL A 68 2.09 -21.35 -13.12
C VAL A 68 1.38 -20.01 -12.94
N MET A 69 1.22 -19.23 -14.01
CA MET A 69 0.49 -17.95 -13.98
C MET A 69 -0.98 -18.12 -13.59
N THR A 70 -1.62 -19.19 -14.04
CA THR A 70 -3.02 -19.50 -13.72
C THR A 70 -3.20 -19.77 -12.23
N ILE A 71 -2.37 -20.62 -11.63
CA ILE A 71 -2.38 -20.86 -10.17
C ILE A 71 -2.10 -19.57 -9.41
N ARG A 72 -1.10 -18.78 -9.84
CA ARG A 72 -0.77 -17.50 -9.18
C ARG A 72 -1.94 -16.53 -9.25
N SER A 73 -2.68 -16.50 -10.35
CA SER A 73 -3.84 -15.62 -10.53
C SER A 73 -5.04 -16.06 -9.68
N LEU A 74 -5.27 -17.38 -9.54
CA LEU A 74 -6.38 -17.94 -8.77
C LEU A 74 -6.10 -17.95 -7.25
N LEU A 75 -4.88 -18.30 -6.86
CA LEU A 75 -4.51 -18.60 -5.48
C LEU A 75 -3.48 -17.64 -4.87
N MET A 76 -2.90 -16.72 -5.65
CA MET A 76 -1.83 -15.81 -5.20
C MET A 76 -0.59 -16.54 -4.66
N VAL A 77 -0.40 -17.80 -5.06
CA VAL A 77 0.67 -18.69 -4.62
C VAL A 77 1.32 -19.37 -5.83
N HIS A 78 2.59 -19.70 -5.73
CA HIS A 78 3.30 -20.50 -6.72
C HIS A 78 2.92 -22.00 -6.57
N PRO A 79 2.85 -22.83 -7.65
CA PRO A 79 2.56 -24.27 -7.54
C PRO A 79 3.47 -25.01 -6.54
N TYR A 80 4.72 -24.58 -6.43
CA TYR A 80 5.70 -25.08 -5.45
C TYR A 80 5.93 -24.09 -4.29
N GLY A 81 4.97 -23.23 -3.98
CA GLY A 81 5.00 -22.27 -2.88
C GLY A 81 4.77 -22.95 -1.52
N GLY A 82 5.08 -22.24 -0.43
CA GLY A 82 4.95 -22.78 0.93
C GLY A 82 6.29 -23.05 1.61
N VAL A 83 6.20 -23.59 2.83
CA VAL A 83 7.36 -23.91 3.66
C VAL A 83 7.46 -25.41 3.82
N HIS A 84 8.60 -25.97 3.41
CA HIS A 84 8.95 -27.38 3.59
C HIS A 84 10.19 -27.52 4.47
N ARG A 85 10.28 -28.62 5.23
CA ARG A 85 11.40 -28.87 6.15
C ARG A 85 12.73 -29.06 5.42
N ASP A 86 12.75 -29.86 4.37
CA ASP A 86 13.99 -30.26 3.69
C ASP A 86 14.27 -29.45 2.40
N TYR A 87 13.26 -29.14 1.59
CA TYR A 87 13.37 -28.32 0.37
C TYR A 87 13.00 -26.85 0.61
N LYS A 88 14.01 -25.98 0.76
CA LYS A 88 13.83 -24.59 1.22
C LYS A 88 13.37 -23.63 0.12
N THR A 89 13.83 -23.80 -1.10
CA THR A 89 13.52 -22.90 -2.22
C THR A 89 12.44 -23.46 -3.14
N VAL A 90 11.81 -22.59 -3.93
CA VAL A 90 10.86 -22.99 -4.98
C VAL A 90 11.53 -23.92 -6.01
N PRO A 91 12.73 -23.62 -6.57
CA PRO A 91 13.40 -24.52 -7.50
C PRO A 91 13.69 -25.91 -6.91
N GLN A 92 14.09 -25.98 -5.64
CA GLN A 92 14.32 -27.26 -4.95
C GLN A 92 13.04 -28.10 -4.89
N ARG A 93 11.92 -27.49 -4.50
CA ARG A 93 10.62 -28.18 -4.46
C ARG A 93 10.11 -28.54 -5.84
N ALA A 94 10.32 -27.69 -6.83
CA ALA A 94 9.94 -27.93 -8.21
C ALA A 94 10.70 -29.12 -8.82
N LYS A 95 12.01 -29.22 -8.60
CA LYS A 95 12.82 -30.40 -8.98
C LYS A 95 12.34 -31.68 -8.29
N ALA A 96 11.94 -31.57 -7.02
CA ALA A 96 11.39 -32.68 -6.24
C ALA A 96 9.89 -32.94 -6.50
N ARG A 97 9.23 -32.10 -7.32
CA ARG A 97 7.78 -32.14 -7.61
C ARG A 97 6.88 -32.05 -6.36
N ILE A 98 7.34 -31.31 -5.34
CA ILE A 98 6.62 -31.10 -4.07
C ILE A 98 5.81 -29.81 -4.16
N THR A 99 4.51 -29.96 -4.44
CA THR A 99 3.58 -28.84 -4.65
C THR A 99 3.03 -28.30 -3.32
N PHE A 100 2.33 -27.16 -3.36
CA PHE A 100 1.68 -26.59 -2.18
C PHE A 100 0.57 -27.47 -1.59
N THR A 101 0.08 -28.47 -2.34
CA THR A 101 -0.92 -29.44 -1.88
C THR A 101 -0.30 -30.65 -1.21
N ASP A 102 1.03 -30.80 -1.25
CA ASP A 102 1.72 -31.87 -0.55
C ASP A 102 1.55 -31.71 0.97
N PRO A 103 1.14 -32.75 1.72
CA PRO A 103 0.93 -32.68 3.17
C PRO A 103 2.15 -32.23 3.98
N SER A 104 3.37 -32.40 3.44
CA SER A 104 4.62 -31.96 4.06
C SER A 104 4.89 -30.46 3.89
N VAL A 105 4.11 -29.77 3.04
CA VAL A 105 4.22 -28.34 2.79
C VAL A 105 3.22 -27.57 3.62
N LYS A 106 3.73 -26.65 4.43
CA LYS A 106 2.89 -25.65 5.08
C LYS A 106 2.49 -24.58 4.06
N TYR A 107 1.20 -24.54 3.73
CA TYR A 107 0.62 -23.58 2.80
C TYR A 107 0.88 -22.12 3.24
N PRO A 108 1.21 -21.18 2.32
CA PRO A 108 1.43 -19.78 2.65
C PRO A 108 0.19 -19.09 3.21
N LYS A 109 0.34 -18.33 4.30
CA LYS A 109 -0.74 -17.49 4.86
C LYS A 109 -1.24 -16.39 3.91
N SER A 110 -0.38 -15.95 2.98
CA SER A 110 -0.69 -14.91 1.99
C SER A 110 -1.51 -15.42 0.80
N GLY A 111 -1.65 -16.74 0.65
CA GLY A 111 -2.40 -17.35 -0.44
C GLY A 111 -3.91 -17.35 -0.21
N MET A 112 -4.68 -17.37 -1.30
CA MET A 112 -6.09 -17.72 -1.24
C MET A 112 -6.27 -19.23 -1.00
N HIS A 113 -7.43 -19.62 -0.48
CA HIS A 113 -7.67 -21.02 -0.10
C HIS A 113 -7.67 -21.97 -1.31
N PRO A 114 -7.01 -23.15 -1.25
CA PRO A 114 -6.98 -24.11 -2.36
C PRO A 114 -8.35 -24.59 -2.84
N ASP A 115 -9.39 -24.58 -2.00
CA ASP A 115 -10.77 -24.94 -2.39
C ASP A 115 -11.48 -23.89 -3.24
N LEU A 116 -10.80 -22.79 -3.59
CA LEU A 116 -11.24 -21.99 -4.73
C LEU A 116 -11.15 -22.77 -6.05
N LEU A 117 -10.34 -23.82 -6.10
CA LEU A 117 -10.28 -24.76 -7.22
C LEU A 117 -11.31 -25.87 -7.04
N ASN A 118 -12.05 -26.19 -8.09
CA ASN A 118 -12.85 -27.42 -8.14
C ASN A 118 -11.95 -28.65 -8.35
N ASP A 119 -12.52 -29.85 -8.20
CA ASP A 119 -11.76 -31.09 -8.29
C ASP A 119 -11.14 -31.32 -9.68
N ALA A 120 -11.81 -30.88 -10.74
CA ALA A 120 -11.28 -30.94 -12.10
C ALA A 120 -9.97 -30.14 -12.24
N LEU A 121 -9.94 -28.89 -11.78
CA LEU A 121 -8.73 -28.07 -11.79
C LEU A 121 -7.63 -28.61 -10.87
N LYS A 122 -8.01 -29.13 -9.70
CA LYS A 122 -7.05 -29.78 -8.79
C LYS A 122 -6.36 -30.97 -9.49
N GLY A 123 -7.13 -31.81 -10.20
CA GLY A 123 -6.58 -32.92 -10.98
C GLY A 123 -5.68 -32.48 -12.14
N ILE A 124 -6.06 -31.43 -12.86
CA ILE A 124 -5.26 -30.85 -13.94
C ILE A 124 -3.91 -30.32 -13.40
N PHE A 125 -3.92 -29.60 -12.29
CA PHE A 125 -2.70 -29.07 -11.68
C PHE A 125 -1.83 -30.18 -11.07
N ASP A 126 -2.43 -31.22 -10.49
CA ASP A 126 -1.67 -32.37 -9.99
C ASP A 126 -0.89 -33.06 -11.11
N ARG A 127 -1.54 -33.32 -12.25
CA ARG A 127 -0.88 -33.89 -13.45
C ARG A 127 0.28 -33.02 -13.93
N MET A 128 0.08 -31.70 -14.05
CA MET A 128 1.10 -30.77 -14.51
C MET A 128 2.31 -30.68 -13.55
N PHE A 129 2.07 -30.55 -12.24
CA PHE A 129 3.10 -30.15 -11.28
C PHE A 129 3.63 -31.29 -10.41
N SER A 130 2.77 -32.18 -9.93
CA SER A 130 3.15 -33.32 -9.09
C SER A 130 3.61 -34.50 -9.96
N GLN A 131 2.83 -34.83 -10.99
CA GLN A 131 3.14 -35.96 -11.89
C GLN A 131 4.15 -35.56 -12.98
N GLY A 132 4.28 -34.25 -13.25
CA GLY A 132 5.27 -33.71 -14.18
C GLY A 132 4.87 -33.86 -15.65
N GLU A 133 3.59 -34.02 -15.94
CA GLU A 133 3.08 -34.04 -17.31
C GLU A 133 3.18 -32.65 -17.96
N ARG A 134 3.20 -32.63 -19.30
CA ARG A 134 3.17 -31.40 -20.08
C ARG A 134 2.09 -31.55 -21.15
N PHE A 135 1.07 -30.70 -21.09
CA PHE A 135 -0.07 -30.79 -21.99
C PHE A 135 -0.73 -29.42 -22.15
N ILE A 136 -1.48 -29.28 -23.24
CA ILE A 136 -2.27 -28.07 -23.52
C ILE A 136 -3.44 -28.00 -22.54
N PRO A 137 -3.77 -26.83 -21.95
CA PRO A 137 -4.90 -26.69 -21.06
C PRO A 137 -6.21 -27.19 -21.68
N PRO A 138 -6.92 -28.09 -20.99
CA PRO A 138 -8.11 -28.71 -21.55
C PRO A 138 -9.25 -27.69 -21.44
N ARG A 139 -9.71 -27.24 -22.61
CA ARG A 139 -10.52 -26.02 -22.74
C ARG A 139 -11.89 -26.17 -22.10
N GLU A 140 -12.47 -27.36 -22.17
CA GLU A 140 -13.83 -27.64 -21.71
C GLU A 140 -13.90 -27.46 -20.19
N GLU A 141 -12.97 -28.06 -19.45
CA GLU A 141 -12.87 -27.99 -17.99
C GLU A 141 -12.60 -26.56 -17.49
N LEU A 142 -11.81 -25.77 -18.24
CA LEU A 142 -11.59 -24.35 -17.92
C LEU A 142 -12.85 -23.51 -18.11
N VAL A 143 -13.62 -23.80 -19.16
CA VAL A 143 -14.90 -23.12 -19.45
C VAL A 143 -15.94 -23.50 -18.40
N GLU A 144 -16.05 -24.78 -18.07
CA GLU A 144 -16.94 -25.27 -17.01
C GLU A 144 -16.60 -24.65 -15.66
N TYR A 145 -15.31 -24.60 -15.30
CA TYR A 145 -14.89 -23.94 -14.07
C TYR A 145 -15.31 -22.46 -14.06
N ARG A 146 -15.02 -21.70 -15.13
CA ARG A 146 -15.42 -20.29 -15.25
C ARG A 146 -16.93 -20.12 -15.07
N ASP A 147 -17.73 -20.95 -15.74
CA ASP A 147 -19.19 -20.85 -15.75
C ASP A 147 -19.81 -21.31 -14.43
N SER A 148 -19.09 -22.11 -13.65
CA SER A 148 -19.48 -22.51 -12.29
C SER A 148 -19.23 -21.44 -11.22
N LEU A 149 -18.48 -20.37 -11.53
CA LEU A 149 -18.10 -19.37 -10.53
C LEU A 149 -19.27 -18.50 -10.11
N THR A 150 -19.44 -18.34 -8.80
CA THR A 150 -20.33 -17.35 -8.18
C THR A 150 -19.54 -16.35 -7.36
N THR A 151 -20.07 -15.13 -7.22
CA THR A 151 -19.41 -14.07 -6.45
C THR A 151 -19.88 -14.07 -5.00
N CYS A 152 -18.93 -14.20 -4.07
CA CYS A 152 -19.26 -14.16 -2.64
C CYS A 152 -19.86 -12.79 -2.24
N GLY A 153 -21.02 -12.80 -1.60
CA GLY A 153 -21.66 -11.59 -1.09
C GLY A 153 -20.82 -10.80 -0.08
N SER A 154 -19.99 -11.50 0.72
CA SER A 154 -19.19 -10.91 1.81
C SER A 154 -17.82 -10.40 1.37
N CYS A 155 -16.96 -11.25 0.78
CA CYS A 155 -15.58 -10.86 0.41
C CYS A 155 -15.39 -10.54 -1.07
N LYS A 156 -16.43 -10.70 -1.90
CA LYS A 156 -16.40 -10.51 -3.36
C LYS A 156 -15.47 -11.43 -4.15
N THR A 157 -14.78 -12.36 -3.49
CA THR A 157 -14.03 -13.43 -4.17
C THR A 157 -14.99 -14.33 -4.95
N MET A 158 -14.61 -14.68 -6.18
CA MET A 158 -15.32 -15.68 -6.98
C MET A 158 -14.92 -17.08 -6.51
N HIS A 159 -15.88 -17.99 -6.37
CA HIS A 159 -15.63 -19.39 -6.01
C HIS A 159 -16.61 -20.32 -6.73
N PRO A 160 -16.30 -21.62 -6.85
CA PRO A 160 -17.22 -22.61 -7.41
C PRO A 160 -18.56 -22.60 -6.68
N ALA A 161 -19.67 -22.60 -7.42
CA ALA A 161 -21.03 -22.58 -6.88
C ALA A 161 -21.41 -23.87 -6.13
N GLU A 162 -20.71 -24.97 -6.39
CA GLU A 162 -20.84 -26.24 -5.66
C GLU A 162 -20.43 -26.13 -4.19
N ASN A 163 -19.60 -25.15 -3.84
CA ASN A 163 -19.24 -24.88 -2.46
C ASN A 163 -20.43 -24.21 -1.73
N SER A 164 -20.98 -24.91 -0.72
CA SER A 164 -22.09 -24.43 0.12
C SER A 164 -21.78 -23.13 0.89
N SER A 165 -20.51 -22.77 1.01
CA SER A 165 -20.04 -21.50 1.56
C SER A 165 -18.75 -21.06 0.86
N CYS A 166 -18.50 -19.74 0.80
CA CYS A 166 -17.27 -19.21 0.21
C CYS A 166 -16.04 -19.76 0.94
N PRO A 167 -15.13 -20.51 0.28
CA PRO A 167 -13.97 -21.12 0.92
C PRO A 167 -13.04 -20.13 1.61
N GLN A 168 -12.88 -18.95 1.00
CA GLN A 168 -12.08 -17.88 1.58
C GLN A 168 -12.75 -17.35 2.85
N CYS A 169 -14.07 -17.16 2.86
CA CYS A 169 -14.79 -16.71 4.05
C CYS A 169 -14.95 -17.79 5.11
N SER A 170 -15.08 -19.06 4.74
CA SER A 170 -15.26 -20.18 5.69
C SER A 170 -13.97 -20.45 6.45
N HIS A 171 -12.83 -20.40 5.76
CA HIS A 171 -11.51 -20.49 6.38
C HIS A 171 -11.14 -19.22 7.17
N VAL A 172 -11.67 -18.06 6.76
CA VAL A 172 -11.65 -16.84 7.59
C VAL A 172 -12.66 -16.92 8.74
N ASN A 173 -13.74 -17.71 8.66
CA ASN A 173 -14.79 -17.82 9.67
C ASN A 173 -14.39 -18.70 10.87
N THR A 174 -13.46 -19.64 10.72
CA THR A 174 -12.77 -20.25 11.88
C THR A 174 -11.82 -19.26 12.58
N GLN A 175 -11.57 -18.10 11.97
CA GLN A 175 -10.94 -16.93 12.59
C GLN A 175 -11.88 -15.71 12.75
N ARG A 176 -13.19 -15.85 12.45
CA ARG A 176 -14.25 -14.92 12.84
C ARG A 176 -15.09 -15.50 13.97
N VAL A 177 -14.41 -16.01 15.01
CA VAL A 177 -14.78 -15.49 16.33
C VAL A 177 -14.40 -14.02 16.24
N GLN A 178 -15.37 -13.12 16.47
CA GLN A 178 -15.16 -11.71 16.76
C GLN A 178 -13.68 -11.38 16.89
N ARG A 179 -13.09 -10.62 15.94
CA ARG A 179 -11.82 -9.95 16.21
C ARG A 179 -12.07 -8.89 17.29
N GLN A 180 -12.44 -9.32 18.50
CA GLN A 180 -11.66 -8.92 19.65
C GLN A 180 -10.23 -9.28 19.28
N VAL A 181 -9.43 -8.26 19.00
CA VAL A 181 -7.99 -8.40 18.92
C VAL A 181 -7.58 -9.20 20.16
N LYS A 182 -7.23 -10.48 19.98
CA LYS A 182 -6.84 -11.34 21.10
C LYS A 182 -5.48 -10.82 21.53
N ILE A 183 -5.51 -9.99 22.56
CA ILE A 183 -4.37 -9.44 23.29
C ILE A 183 -3.45 -10.61 23.62
N VAL A 184 -2.30 -10.70 22.95
CA VAL A 184 -1.26 -11.63 23.38
C VAL A 184 -0.66 -11.03 24.65
N LYS A 185 -1.16 -11.46 25.81
CA LYS A 185 -0.52 -11.23 27.11
C LYS A 185 0.85 -11.93 27.08
N ARG A 186 1.89 -11.26 26.60
CA ARG A 186 3.27 -11.65 26.92
C ARG A 186 3.61 -11.00 28.27
N PRO A 187 4.13 -11.75 29.26
CA PRO A 187 4.59 -11.18 30.52
C PRO A 187 5.58 -10.03 30.23
N GLY A 188 5.33 -8.85 30.80
CA GLY A 188 6.21 -7.68 30.67
C GLY A 188 5.94 -6.72 29.50
N LYS A 189 4.89 -6.90 28.68
CA LYS A 189 4.50 -5.91 27.64
C LYS A 189 3.15 -5.25 27.94
N MET A 190 3.09 -3.93 27.74
CA MET A 190 1.90 -3.08 27.91
C MET A 190 0.73 -3.59 27.05
N THR A 191 -0.49 -3.59 27.62
CA THR A 191 -1.69 -4.04 26.91
C THR A 191 -2.22 -2.91 26.02
N VAL A 192 -2.26 -3.14 24.71
CA VAL A 192 -2.91 -2.23 23.75
C VAL A 192 -4.38 -2.64 23.62
N ASN A 193 -5.28 -1.75 24.04
CA ASN A 193 -6.71 -1.92 23.80
C ASN A 193 -7.04 -1.33 22.42
N SER A 194 -7.87 -2.03 21.65
CA SER A 194 -8.38 -1.55 20.37
C SER A 194 -9.87 -1.81 20.30
N GLU A 195 -10.60 -0.87 19.73
CA GLU A 195 -12.05 -0.96 19.52
C GLU A 195 -12.39 -0.53 18.10
N THR A 196 -13.50 -1.05 17.58
CA THR A 196 -14.02 -0.60 16.29
C THR A 196 -14.85 0.65 16.52
N ILE A 197 -14.31 1.80 16.13
CA ILE A 197 -14.97 3.11 16.25
C ILE A 197 -15.97 3.38 15.12
N MET A 198 -15.76 2.80 13.94
CA MET A 198 -16.54 3.08 12.73
C MET A 198 -16.37 1.96 11.71
N THR A 199 -17.42 1.68 10.95
CA THR A 199 -17.39 0.80 9.77
C THR A 199 -18.13 1.47 8.64
N THR A 200 -17.56 1.44 7.44
CA THR A 200 -18.14 2.03 6.23
C THR A 200 -18.50 0.91 5.23
N PRO A 201 -19.59 1.04 4.45
CA PRO A 201 -19.89 0.11 3.35
C PRO A 201 -18.80 0.05 2.27
N GLY A 202 -18.11 1.17 2.05
CA GLY A 202 -17.05 1.31 1.06
C GLY A 202 -15.64 1.33 1.64
N GLN A 203 -14.65 1.41 0.76
CA GLN A 203 -13.24 1.54 1.17
C GLN A 203 -12.96 2.94 1.71
N ILE A 204 -12.40 3.04 2.91
CA ILE A 204 -11.87 4.31 3.45
C ILE A 204 -10.61 4.67 2.65
N ILE A 205 -10.64 5.81 1.97
CA ILE A 205 -9.54 6.32 1.13
C ILE A 205 -8.80 7.48 1.79
N TRP A 206 -9.40 8.13 2.78
CA TRP A 206 -8.78 9.22 3.54
C TRP A 206 -9.32 9.23 4.97
N ARG A 207 -8.47 9.66 5.91
CA ARG A 207 -8.84 9.84 7.32
C ARG A 207 -8.09 11.01 7.92
N HIS A 208 -8.72 11.70 8.87
CA HIS A 208 -8.12 12.77 9.65
C HIS A 208 -8.66 12.72 11.08
N VAL A 209 -7.76 12.87 12.05
CA VAL A 209 -8.10 12.84 13.49
C VAL A 209 -7.76 14.20 14.07
N LEU A 210 -8.78 14.88 14.59
CA LEU A 210 -8.64 16.20 15.20
C LEU A 210 -9.22 16.16 16.61
N GLY A 211 -8.33 16.10 17.61
CA GLY A 211 -8.71 15.83 18.99
C GLY A 211 -9.36 14.44 19.12
N GLN A 212 -10.61 14.40 19.57
CA GLN A 212 -11.39 13.15 19.68
C GLN A 212 -12.28 12.90 18.45
N ASN A 213 -12.35 13.86 17.53
CA ASN A 213 -13.16 13.74 16.32
C ASN A 213 -12.38 13.01 15.24
N ILE A 214 -13.08 12.10 14.56
CA ILE A 214 -12.51 11.29 13.49
C ILE A 214 -13.34 11.50 12.24
N HIS A 215 -12.64 11.98 11.21
CA HIS A 215 -13.18 12.18 9.87
C HIS A 215 -12.63 11.09 8.97
N ALA A 216 -13.50 10.47 8.17
CA ALA A 216 -13.10 9.47 7.19
C ALA A 216 -13.88 9.65 5.90
N ILE A 217 -13.21 9.57 4.76
CA ILE A 217 -13.88 9.58 3.45
C ILE A 217 -13.80 8.16 2.89
N ALA A 218 -14.96 7.61 2.55
CA ALA A 218 -15.09 6.30 1.92
C ALA A 218 -15.60 6.41 0.48
N ARG A 219 -15.14 5.50 -0.38
CA ARG A 219 -15.63 5.35 -1.75
C ARG A 219 -16.74 4.30 -1.78
N GLU A 220 -17.96 4.73 -2.10
CA GLU A 220 -19.19 3.92 -2.05
C GLU A 220 -19.97 4.05 -3.35
N ASN A 221 -20.09 2.96 -4.11
CA ASN A 221 -20.85 2.92 -5.36
C ASN A 221 -20.51 4.09 -6.30
N GLY A 222 -19.22 4.40 -6.45
CA GLY A 222 -18.73 5.52 -7.28
C GLY A 222 -18.84 6.92 -6.66
N ASN A 223 -19.38 7.04 -5.44
CA ASN A 223 -19.49 8.31 -4.72
C ASN A 223 -18.45 8.40 -3.59
N LEU A 224 -18.18 9.62 -3.16
CA LEU A 224 -17.43 9.91 -1.95
C LEU A 224 -18.41 10.21 -0.82
N VAL A 225 -18.22 9.56 0.33
CA VAL A 225 -19.03 9.76 1.53
C VAL A 225 -18.10 10.13 2.67
N LEU A 226 -18.31 11.30 3.27
CA LEU A 226 -17.61 11.73 4.46
C LEU A 226 -18.38 11.23 5.69
N TYR A 227 -17.67 10.54 6.57
CA TYR A 227 -18.12 10.11 7.88
C TYR A 227 -17.47 10.94 8.97
N ARG A 228 -18.26 11.29 9.99
CA ARG A 228 -17.85 12.07 11.15
C ARG A 228 -18.22 11.31 12.41
N TYR A 229 -17.20 10.91 13.15
CA TYR A 229 -17.33 10.29 14.46
C TYR A 229 -16.86 11.28 15.53
N SER A 230 -17.69 11.44 16.56
CA SER A 230 -17.39 12.16 17.78
C SER A 230 -17.83 11.31 18.97
N PRO A 231 -17.09 11.27 20.08
CA PRO A 231 -17.51 10.52 21.26
C PRO A 231 -18.89 10.96 21.73
N ASN A 232 -19.72 10.01 22.10
CA ASN A 232 -21.11 10.21 22.56
C ASN A 232 -22.09 10.73 21.49
N GLU A 233 -21.66 10.89 20.23
CA GLU A 233 -22.55 11.21 19.12
C GLU A 233 -22.80 9.99 18.24
N ARG A 234 -23.96 9.95 17.58
CA ARG A 234 -24.18 8.98 16.50
C ARG A 234 -23.28 9.34 15.34
N LEU A 235 -22.70 8.31 14.70
CA LEU A 235 -21.93 8.45 13.47
C LEU A 235 -22.77 9.20 12.43
N LYS A 236 -22.26 10.33 11.94
CA LYS A 236 -22.88 11.13 10.88
C LYS A 236 -22.19 10.82 9.56
N SER A 237 -22.95 10.86 8.47
CA SER A 237 -22.41 10.76 7.13
C SER A 237 -23.02 11.81 6.21
N MET A 238 -22.25 12.24 5.22
CA MET A 238 -22.71 13.14 4.18
C MET A 238 -22.06 12.79 2.84
N LYS A 239 -22.84 12.85 1.78
CA LYS A 239 -22.34 12.66 0.41
C LYS A 239 -21.51 13.88 0.00
N LEU A 240 -20.32 13.64 -0.52
CA LEU A 240 -19.44 14.67 -1.06
C LEU A 240 -19.70 14.88 -2.57
N MET A 241 -19.01 15.85 -3.13
CA MET A 241 -19.08 16.20 -4.55
C MET A 241 -18.60 15.04 -5.45
N PRO A 242 -19.11 14.95 -6.70
CA PRO A 242 -18.55 14.08 -7.73
C PRO A 242 -17.07 14.40 -7.98
N PHE A 243 -16.31 13.37 -8.37
CA PHE A 243 -14.89 13.49 -8.69
C PHE A 243 -14.60 12.79 -10.01
N ALA A 244 -13.62 13.29 -10.77
CA ALA A 244 -13.22 12.73 -12.06
C ALA A 244 -11.81 12.08 -12.03
N GLY A 245 -10.90 12.60 -11.19
CA GLY A 245 -9.53 12.11 -11.09
C GLY A 245 -9.25 11.32 -9.81
N ASP A 246 -8.02 11.44 -9.29
CA ASP A 246 -7.58 10.85 -8.02
C ASP A 246 -7.57 11.94 -6.93
N PRO A 247 -8.67 12.08 -6.17
CA PRO A 247 -8.85 13.25 -5.33
C PRO A 247 -7.99 13.18 -4.07
N VAL A 248 -7.45 14.34 -3.70
CA VAL A 248 -6.69 14.54 -2.46
C VAL A 248 -7.48 15.43 -1.53
N PHE A 249 -7.47 15.10 -0.24
CA PHE A 249 -8.24 15.79 0.78
C PHE A 249 -7.35 16.16 1.96
N ASP A 250 -7.72 17.25 2.63
CA ASP A 250 -7.31 17.48 4.01
C ASP A 250 -8.34 18.36 4.74
N LEU A 251 -8.22 18.52 6.06
CA LEU A 251 -9.21 19.20 6.90
C LEU A 251 -8.56 20.10 7.94
N PHE A 252 -9.11 21.31 8.12
CA PHE A 252 -8.76 22.20 9.23
C PHE A 252 -10.02 22.77 9.91
N LYS A 253 -9.85 23.25 11.15
CA LYS A 253 -10.89 23.77 12.05
C LYS A 253 -12.08 22.83 12.26
N ASP A 254 -11.87 21.52 12.08
CA ASP A 254 -12.91 20.48 12.13
C ASP A 254 -14.08 20.68 11.14
N ARG A 255 -13.93 21.58 10.17
CA ARG A 255 -15.08 22.11 9.43
C ARG A 255 -14.81 22.49 7.98
N TYR A 256 -13.55 22.72 7.61
CA TYR A 256 -13.18 23.15 6.26
C TYR A 256 -12.44 22.02 5.55
N LEU A 257 -13.18 21.28 4.73
CA LEU A 257 -12.64 20.23 3.88
C LEU A 257 -11.97 20.86 2.67
N VAL A 258 -10.67 20.65 2.53
CA VAL A 258 -9.88 21.06 1.38
C VAL A 258 -9.82 19.90 0.40
N TYR A 259 -10.06 20.19 -0.86
CA TYR A 259 -10.24 19.23 -1.93
C TYR A 259 -9.47 19.65 -3.18
N ASN A 260 -8.82 18.69 -3.82
CA ASN A 260 -8.36 18.79 -5.19
C ASN A 260 -8.72 17.50 -5.93
N ASP A 261 -9.21 17.61 -7.16
CA ASP A 261 -9.64 16.46 -7.97
C ASP A 261 -8.50 15.75 -8.72
N GLY A 262 -7.26 16.21 -8.53
CA GLY A 262 -6.06 15.73 -9.21
C GLY A 262 -5.82 16.36 -10.58
N LEU A 263 -6.79 17.14 -11.11
CA LEU A 263 -6.72 17.73 -12.44
C LEU A 263 -6.53 19.25 -12.37
N ALA A 264 -7.22 19.91 -11.44
CA ALA A 264 -7.14 21.35 -11.23
C ALA A 264 -5.82 21.78 -10.57
N ASP A 265 -5.39 22.99 -10.88
CA ASP A 265 -4.24 23.72 -10.32
C ASP A 265 -4.62 24.67 -9.16
N HIS A 266 -5.84 24.55 -8.68
CA HIS A 266 -6.34 25.22 -7.50
C HIS A 266 -7.02 24.23 -6.56
N LEU A 267 -7.10 24.60 -5.29
CA LEU A 267 -7.86 23.88 -4.29
C LEU A 267 -9.30 24.39 -4.26
N LYS A 268 -10.22 23.54 -3.81
CA LYS A 268 -11.57 23.94 -3.41
C LYS A 268 -11.71 23.73 -1.91
N VAL A 269 -12.40 24.64 -1.24
CA VAL A 269 -12.64 24.54 0.21
C VAL A 269 -14.13 24.50 0.45
N PHE A 270 -14.58 23.51 1.21
CA PHE A 270 -15.98 23.31 1.57
C PHE A 270 -16.17 23.37 3.07
N ASN A 271 -17.21 24.07 3.51
CA ASN A 271 -17.69 23.99 4.88
C ASN A 271 -18.57 22.73 5.03
N ILE A 272 -18.16 21.83 5.91
CA ILE A 272 -18.82 20.55 6.20
C ILE A 272 -19.55 20.55 7.56
N SER A 273 -19.83 21.74 8.10
CA SER A 273 -20.56 21.88 9.38
C SER A 273 -22.04 21.47 9.25
N GLY A 274 -22.62 21.60 8.06
CA GLY A 274 -24.03 21.31 7.77
C GLY A 274 -24.33 19.86 7.38
N THR A 275 -25.52 19.64 6.81
CA THR A 275 -25.95 18.33 6.29
C THR A 275 -25.43 18.03 4.88
N SER A 276 -25.02 19.06 4.14
CA SER A 276 -24.37 18.99 2.84
C SER A 276 -23.13 19.88 2.83
N PRO A 277 -22.11 19.58 2.00
CA PRO A 277 -20.95 20.46 1.84
C PRO A 277 -21.39 21.80 1.25
N ASP A 278 -20.98 22.89 1.88
CA ASP A 278 -21.23 24.26 1.42
C ASP A 278 -19.94 24.85 0.82
N ASP A 279 -20.00 25.35 -0.41
CA ASP A 279 -18.84 25.84 -1.15
C ASP A 279 -18.45 27.23 -0.69
N THR A 280 -17.23 27.41 -0.19
CA THR A 280 -16.78 28.70 0.34
C THR A 280 -16.39 29.70 -0.76
N ALA A 281 -16.45 29.30 -2.03
CA ALA A 281 -15.94 30.04 -3.20
C ALA A 281 -14.43 30.37 -3.17
N TYR A 282 -13.72 29.99 -2.10
CA TYR A 282 -12.28 30.18 -2.00
C TYR A 282 -11.55 29.15 -2.87
N ARG A 283 -10.65 29.64 -3.74
CA ARG A 283 -9.94 28.88 -4.78
C ARG A 283 -8.44 29.20 -4.82
N PRO A 284 -7.67 28.85 -3.77
CA PRO A 284 -6.26 29.14 -3.79
C PRO A 284 -5.52 28.26 -4.79
N TRP A 285 -4.62 28.86 -5.58
CA TRP A 285 -3.73 28.15 -6.48
C TRP A 285 -2.72 27.29 -5.72
N VAL A 286 -2.28 26.19 -6.33
CA VAL A 286 -1.37 25.22 -5.70
C VAL A 286 -0.45 24.57 -6.74
N ASP A 287 0.85 24.55 -6.42
CA ASP A 287 1.86 23.85 -7.19
C ASP A 287 1.79 22.33 -6.97
N SER A 288 2.56 21.58 -7.75
CA SER A 288 2.63 20.12 -7.68
C SER A 288 4.01 19.61 -7.31
N PHE A 289 4.11 18.41 -6.77
CA PHE A 289 5.36 17.68 -6.58
C PHE A 289 5.09 16.22 -6.95
N HIS A 290 5.89 15.67 -7.88
CA HIS A 290 5.64 14.37 -8.52
C HIS A 290 4.19 14.20 -9.03
N GLY A 291 3.65 15.25 -9.67
CA GLY A 291 2.29 15.24 -10.24
C GLY A 291 1.16 15.32 -9.22
N ARG A 292 1.44 15.48 -7.92
CA ARG A 292 0.42 15.65 -6.86
C ARG A 292 0.43 17.06 -6.31
N ARG A 293 -0.75 17.64 -6.07
CA ARG A 293 -0.86 18.99 -5.48
C ARG A 293 -0.33 19.02 -4.05
N VAL A 294 0.46 20.03 -3.73
CA VAL A 294 1.20 20.12 -2.46
C VAL A 294 0.46 21.03 -1.50
N PHE A 295 -0.36 20.42 -0.64
CA PHE A 295 -1.03 21.09 0.46
C PHE A 295 -1.18 20.15 1.66
N ALA A 296 -1.34 20.73 2.83
CA ALA A 296 -1.63 20.02 4.07
C ALA A 296 -2.42 20.92 5.02
N CYS A 297 -3.31 20.36 5.82
CA CYS A 297 -4.08 21.08 6.80
C CYS A 297 -3.62 20.72 8.21
N GLY A 298 -3.29 21.76 8.98
CA GLY A 298 -3.07 21.62 10.41
C GLY A 298 -4.39 21.77 11.17
N ARG A 299 -4.28 22.04 12.48
CA ARG A 299 -5.47 22.29 13.30
C ARG A 299 -6.32 23.46 12.77
N ASP A 300 -5.69 24.60 12.49
CA ASP A 300 -6.39 25.86 12.22
C ASP A 300 -6.08 26.46 10.84
N HIS A 301 -5.10 25.90 10.13
CA HIS A 301 -4.53 26.48 8.92
C HIS A 301 -4.49 25.49 7.77
N LEU A 302 -4.70 25.99 6.55
CA LEU A 302 -4.32 25.35 5.30
C LEU A 302 -2.92 25.80 4.91
N PHE A 303 -2.00 24.87 4.71
CA PHE A 303 -0.67 25.10 4.16
C PHE A 303 -0.62 24.66 2.70
N ARG A 304 -0.05 25.48 1.82
CA ARG A 304 0.08 25.17 0.39
C ARG A 304 1.35 25.76 -0.21
N VAL A 305 1.91 25.09 -1.21
CA VAL A 305 3.01 25.63 -2.01
C VAL A 305 2.44 26.30 -3.26
N TYR A 306 2.88 27.52 -3.55
CA TYR A 306 2.51 28.23 -4.78
C TYR A 306 3.60 29.23 -5.17
N GLN A 307 4.03 29.19 -6.43
CA GLN A 307 5.04 30.07 -7.02
C GLN A 307 6.34 30.16 -6.20
N GLY A 308 6.78 29.02 -5.63
CA GLY A 308 8.00 28.98 -4.82
C GLY A 308 7.87 29.57 -3.42
N PHE A 309 6.64 29.71 -2.92
CA PHE A 309 6.36 30.13 -1.55
C PHE A 309 5.45 29.14 -0.85
N LEU A 310 5.66 28.99 0.46
CA LEU A 310 4.79 28.28 1.36
C LEU A 310 3.83 29.30 1.99
N PHE A 311 2.54 29.13 1.75
CA PHE A 311 1.48 29.94 2.32
C PHE A 311 0.82 29.21 3.48
N ALA A 312 0.44 29.97 4.51
CA ALA A 312 -0.52 29.57 5.52
C ALA A 312 -1.78 30.40 5.35
N SER A 313 -2.92 29.73 5.23
CA SER A 313 -4.23 30.36 5.08
C SER A 313 -5.11 30.02 6.27
N GLU A 314 -5.76 31.02 6.84
CA GLU A 314 -6.74 30.87 7.92
C GLU A 314 -8.07 31.52 7.50
N ARG A 315 -9.20 30.90 7.84
CA ARG A 315 -10.49 31.58 7.71
C ARG A 315 -10.76 32.49 8.90
N ASN A 316 -10.99 33.76 8.61
CA ASN A 316 -11.54 34.72 9.53
C ASN A 316 -13.07 34.59 9.54
N ASP A 317 -13.60 33.88 10.54
CA ASP A 317 -15.04 33.61 10.63
C ASP A 317 -15.87 34.88 10.88
N GLN A 318 -15.27 35.98 11.37
CA GLN A 318 -15.98 37.25 11.58
C GLN A 318 -16.29 37.96 10.26
N TYR A 319 -15.36 37.93 9.30
CA TYR A 319 -15.51 38.61 8.01
C TYR A 319 -15.82 37.66 6.85
N GLY A 320 -15.79 36.35 7.10
CA GLY A 320 -16.05 35.32 6.10
C GLY A 320 -14.95 35.18 5.04
N VAL A 321 -13.78 35.79 5.25
CA VAL A 321 -12.65 35.81 4.30
C VAL A 321 -11.54 34.86 4.74
N PHE A 322 -10.69 34.49 3.78
CA PHE A 322 -9.46 33.73 4.04
C PHE A 322 -8.28 34.69 4.03
N ASP A 323 -7.59 34.79 5.17
CA ASP A 323 -6.36 35.53 5.32
C ASP A 323 -5.20 34.63 4.89
N GLU A 324 -4.36 35.11 3.98
CA GLU A 324 -3.21 34.36 3.48
C GLU A 324 -1.91 35.03 3.90
N THR A 325 -1.00 34.25 4.48
CA THR A 325 0.34 34.71 4.86
C THR A 325 1.40 33.87 4.17
N ASN A 326 2.34 34.52 3.49
CA ASN A 326 3.57 33.87 3.03
C ASN A 326 4.48 33.64 4.25
N ILE A 327 4.80 32.37 4.54
CA ILE A 327 5.55 32.00 5.74
C ILE A 327 6.98 31.57 5.45
N ASN A 328 7.28 31.12 4.23
CA ASN A 328 8.63 30.72 3.85
C ASN A 328 8.81 30.67 2.32
N ALA A 329 10.02 30.95 1.84
CA ALA A 329 10.40 30.64 0.46
C ALA A 329 10.74 29.14 0.34
N VAL A 330 10.27 28.50 -0.73
CA VAL A 330 10.48 27.07 -0.98
C VAL A 330 10.75 26.79 -2.45
N SER A 331 11.23 25.59 -2.77
CA SER A 331 11.59 25.23 -4.14
C SER A 331 10.35 24.75 -4.88
N ARG A 332 9.96 25.45 -5.94
CA ARG A 332 8.85 25.05 -6.80
C ARG A 332 9.11 23.67 -7.40
N ASP A 333 8.07 22.84 -7.48
CA ASP A 333 8.11 21.47 -8.01
C ASP A 333 9.14 20.53 -7.36
N GLN A 334 9.70 20.91 -6.20
CA GLN A 334 10.70 20.15 -5.45
C GLN A 334 10.38 20.10 -3.95
N THR A 335 9.21 20.60 -3.54
CA THR A 335 8.82 20.71 -2.12
C THR A 335 7.65 19.80 -1.82
N TRP A 336 7.76 19.08 -0.70
CA TRP A 336 6.67 18.34 -0.09
C TRP A 336 6.40 18.86 1.32
N VAL A 337 5.14 18.81 1.77
CA VAL A 337 4.74 19.27 3.11
C VAL A 337 3.73 18.35 3.77
N ALA A 338 3.70 18.36 5.10
CA ALA A 338 2.66 17.83 5.96
C ALA A 338 2.48 18.75 7.17
N ALA A 339 1.26 18.81 7.71
CA ALA A 339 0.92 19.70 8.81
C ALA A 339 0.48 18.92 10.05
N SER A 340 0.74 19.50 11.22
CA SER A 340 0.35 18.91 12.50
C SER A 340 -1.15 19.12 12.75
N PRO A 341 -1.93 18.07 13.01
CA PRO A 341 -3.32 18.21 13.42
C PRO A 341 -3.47 18.76 14.84
N HIS A 342 -2.35 18.91 15.58
CA HIS A 342 -2.34 19.36 16.97
C HIS A 342 -2.03 20.85 17.15
N GLY A 343 -1.57 21.54 16.11
CA GLY A 343 -1.20 22.95 16.20
C GLY A 343 -0.70 23.54 14.89
N SER A 344 -0.08 24.72 14.97
CA SER A 344 0.33 25.50 13.80
C SER A 344 1.76 25.19 13.35
N VAL A 345 2.04 23.90 13.16
CA VAL A 345 3.35 23.39 12.73
C VAL A 345 3.21 22.73 11.36
N VAL A 346 4.09 23.10 10.44
CA VAL A 346 4.26 22.44 9.14
C VAL A 346 5.66 21.88 9.04
N PHE A 347 5.75 20.63 8.64
CA PHE A 347 6.98 19.95 8.29
C PHE A 347 7.04 19.83 6.77
N GLY A 348 8.22 19.94 6.20
CA GLY A 348 8.41 19.64 4.81
C GLY A 348 9.84 19.26 4.49
N TYR A 349 10.06 18.96 3.22
CA TYR A 349 11.39 18.85 2.66
C TYR A 349 11.44 19.43 1.26
N GLN A 350 12.63 19.84 0.87
CA GLN A 350 12.96 20.29 -0.46
C GLN A 350 14.02 19.38 -1.06
N ARG A 351 13.84 18.99 -2.31
CA ARG A 351 14.86 18.26 -3.06
C ARG A 351 15.80 19.24 -3.77
N PHE A 352 17.09 19.10 -3.48
CA PHE A 352 18.19 19.78 -4.16
C PHE A 352 19.12 18.73 -4.72
N PHE A 353 19.04 18.48 -6.03
CA PHE A 353 19.74 17.38 -6.69
C PHE A 353 19.39 16.02 -6.04
N GLU A 354 20.37 15.36 -5.43
CA GLU A 354 20.22 14.08 -4.74
C GLU A 354 20.00 14.23 -3.23
N THR A 355 20.00 15.47 -2.71
CA THR A 355 19.84 15.74 -1.28
C THR A 355 18.42 16.19 -0.95
N LEU A 356 17.88 15.70 0.18
CA LEU A 356 16.66 16.21 0.77
C LEU A 356 17.00 17.13 1.94
N LYS A 357 16.57 18.38 1.84
CA LYS A 357 16.69 19.36 2.92
C LYS A 357 15.35 19.47 3.63
N PHE A 358 15.30 18.95 4.85
CA PHE A 358 14.11 18.97 5.69
C PHE A 358 13.97 20.30 6.43
N PHE A 359 12.74 20.72 6.68
CA PHE A 359 12.44 21.92 7.45
C PHE A 359 11.19 21.74 8.31
N ILE A 360 11.14 22.49 9.40
CA ILE A 360 9.98 22.65 10.27
C ILE A 360 9.72 24.14 10.42
N TYR A 361 8.50 24.57 10.13
CA TYR A 361 8.05 25.92 10.40
C TYR A 361 6.97 25.91 11.49
N ARG A 362 7.19 26.73 12.52
CA ARG A 362 6.29 26.92 13.66
C ARG A 362 5.68 28.31 13.54
N LEU A 363 4.40 28.37 13.17
CA LEU A 363 3.72 29.62 12.85
C LEU A 363 3.50 30.51 14.07
N ASP A 364 3.18 29.89 15.22
CA ASP A 364 3.04 30.53 16.53
C ASP A 364 4.32 31.27 16.96
N LYS A 365 5.47 30.67 16.69
CA LYS A 365 6.80 31.22 17.00
C LYS A 365 7.41 32.02 15.85
N LYS A 366 6.76 32.06 14.67
CA LYS A 366 7.30 32.56 13.39
C LYS A 366 8.73 32.08 13.13
N LYS A 367 8.99 30.80 13.41
CA LYS A 367 10.34 30.23 13.43
C LYS A 367 10.47 29.11 12.42
N LEU A 368 11.52 29.18 11.60
CA LEU A 368 11.96 28.13 10.70
C LEU A 368 13.17 27.42 11.30
N TRP A 369 13.14 26.09 11.28
CA TRP A 369 14.24 25.24 11.72
C TRP A 369 14.55 24.19 10.66
N TYR A 370 15.84 23.94 10.43
CA TYR A 370 16.33 22.89 9.54
C TYR A 370 16.94 21.78 10.40
N PRO A 371 16.19 20.70 10.70
CA PRO A 371 16.72 19.62 11.52
C PRO A 371 17.95 18.99 10.87
N PRO A 372 19.01 18.68 11.63
CA PRO A 372 20.21 18.00 11.14
C PRO A 372 19.92 16.50 10.95
N ILE A 373 19.00 16.18 10.04
CA ILE A 373 18.71 14.81 9.63
C ILE A 373 19.92 14.30 8.84
N THR A 374 20.36 13.10 9.21
CA THR A 374 21.70 12.58 8.89
C THR A 374 22.02 12.64 7.40
N GLU A 375 23.25 13.04 7.08
CA GLU A 375 23.78 12.90 5.73
C GLU A 375 23.76 11.43 5.34
N LEU A 376 23.07 11.13 4.23
CA LEU A 376 23.03 9.78 3.68
C LEU A 376 24.46 9.33 3.37
N LYS A 377 24.74 8.04 3.54
CA LYS A 377 26.03 7.50 3.13
C LYS A 377 26.23 7.68 1.62
N GLU A 378 27.48 7.65 1.17
CA GLU A 378 27.78 7.65 -0.26
C GLU A 378 27.04 6.50 -0.98
N ASN A 379 26.25 6.84 -2.00
CA ASN A 379 25.35 5.94 -2.72
C ASN A 379 24.15 5.40 -1.91
N GLU A 380 23.77 6.04 -0.80
CA GLU A 380 22.51 5.81 -0.12
C GLU A 380 21.46 6.81 -0.62
N SER A 381 20.29 6.31 -1.03
CA SER A 381 19.19 7.13 -1.54
C SER A 381 17.94 6.97 -0.69
N ILE A 382 17.14 8.02 -0.57
CA ILE A 382 15.82 7.96 0.08
C ILE A 382 14.81 7.45 -0.94
N ILE A 383 14.12 6.37 -0.59
CA ILE A 383 13.10 5.74 -1.44
C ILE A 383 11.67 5.97 -0.93
N ASP A 384 11.50 6.26 0.36
CA ASP A 384 10.19 6.54 0.97
C ASP A 384 10.34 7.33 2.27
N ALA A 385 9.30 8.08 2.66
CA ALA A 385 9.26 8.86 3.89
C ALA A 385 7.86 8.85 4.51
N SER A 386 7.79 8.74 5.84
CA SER A 386 6.56 8.75 6.61
C SER A 386 6.71 9.68 7.81
N ILE A 387 5.72 10.55 8.03
CA ILE A 387 5.72 11.49 9.14
C ILE A 387 4.49 11.29 10.02
N ARG A 388 4.68 11.36 11.33
CA ARG A 388 3.58 11.41 12.31
C ARG A 388 3.81 12.54 13.29
N PHE A 389 2.72 13.17 13.68
CA PHE A 389 2.73 14.26 14.64
C PHE A 389 2.19 13.77 15.98
N SER A 390 2.75 14.32 17.03
CA SER A 390 2.14 14.40 18.35
C SER A 390 1.96 15.88 18.70
N ALA A 391 1.42 16.19 19.87
CA ALA A 391 1.22 17.58 20.29
C ALA A 391 2.53 18.39 20.32
N THR A 392 3.64 17.77 20.69
CA THR A 392 4.92 18.47 20.94
C THR A 392 6.08 17.97 20.07
N SER A 393 5.95 16.79 19.47
CA SER A 393 7.03 16.13 18.73
C SER A 393 6.57 15.61 17.37
N ILE A 394 7.53 15.37 16.50
CA ILE A 394 7.37 14.81 15.17
C ILE A 394 8.18 13.51 15.10
N LEU A 395 7.54 12.44 14.64
CA LEU A 395 8.20 11.21 14.24
C LEU A 395 8.42 11.25 12.73
N LEU A 396 9.68 11.25 12.30
CA LEU A 396 10.06 11.09 10.91
C LEU A 396 10.67 9.71 10.71
N ILE A 397 10.17 8.97 9.74
CA ILE A 397 10.67 7.65 9.36
C ILE A 397 11.09 7.74 7.90
N LEU A 398 12.38 7.56 7.64
CA LEU A 398 12.94 7.55 6.30
C LEU A 398 13.33 6.13 5.93
N LYS A 399 12.91 5.68 4.74
CA LYS A 399 13.36 4.43 4.16
C LYS A 399 14.41 4.74 3.11
N THR A 400 15.56 4.12 3.23
CA THR A 400 16.71 4.34 2.35
C THR A 400 17.17 3.04 1.72
N GLU A 401 17.87 3.14 0.60
CA GLU A 401 18.52 2.01 -0.06
C GLU A 401 20.00 2.32 -0.32
N ILE A 402 20.87 1.37 0.00
CA ILE A 402 22.30 1.40 -0.36
C ILE A 402 22.75 0.01 -0.78
N LYS A 403 23.30 -0.11 -1.99
CA LYS A 403 23.81 -1.38 -2.57
C LYS A 403 22.79 -2.53 -2.48
N GLY A 404 21.53 -2.25 -2.82
CA GLY A 404 20.43 -3.22 -2.79
C GLY A 404 19.95 -3.64 -1.40
N LYS A 405 20.47 -3.01 -0.33
CA LYS A 405 19.97 -3.21 1.04
C LYS A 405 19.14 -2.01 1.47
N THR A 406 18.00 -2.30 2.08
CA THR A 406 17.06 -1.30 2.55
C THR A 406 17.21 -1.06 4.05
N PHE A 407 17.27 0.21 4.45
CA PHE A 407 17.34 0.62 5.85
C PHE A 407 16.16 1.54 6.19
N VAL A 408 15.83 1.60 7.48
CA VAL A 408 14.90 2.57 8.02
C VAL A 408 15.59 3.40 9.08
N HIS A 409 15.59 4.71 8.89
CA HIS A 409 16.04 5.69 9.86
C HIS A 409 14.82 6.27 10.56
N VAL A 410 14.85 6.32 11.89
CA VAL A 410 13.76 6.82 12.72
C VAL A 410 14.28 8.01 13.51
N TYR A 411 13.64 9.16 13.34
CA TYR A 411 13.95 10.40 14.04
C TYR A 411 12.76 10.84 14.88
N ILE A 412 13.01 11.21 16.13
CA ILE A 412 12.06 11.93 16.97
C ILE A 412 12.56 13.35 17.12
N LEU A 413 11.84 14.28 16.51
CA LEU A 413 12.12 15.71 16.54
C LEU A 413 11.24 16.35 17.59
N HIS A 414 11.84 17.07 18.54
CA HIS A 414 11.11 17.79 19.58
C HIS A 414 11.66 19.20 19.64
N GLU A 415 10.76 20.19 19.57
CA GLU A 415 11.15 21.60 19.43
C GLU A 415 12.09 21.80 18.24
N ASP A 416 13.34 22.19 18.50
CA ASP A 416 14.40 22.42 17.52
C ASP A 416 15.60 21.48 17.77
N GLU A 417 15.32 20.28 18.28
CA GLU A 417 16.32 19.25 18.60
C GLU A 417 15.90 17.88 18.05
N VAL A 418 16.88 17.07 17.65
CA VAL A 418 16.71 15.63 17.36
C VAL A 418 16.88 14.86 18.67
N LYS A 419 15.77 14.49 19.33
CA LYS A 419 15.80 13.79 20.62
C LYS A 419 16.25 12.34 20.52
N CYS A 420 15.91 11.70 19.42
CA CYS A 420 16.26 10.31 19.18
C CYS A 420 16.51 10.10 17.70
N HIS A 421 17.55 9.33 17.39
CA HIS A 421 17.81 8.82 16.05
C HIS A 421 18.36 7.40 16.18
N PHE A 422 17.78 6.48 15.41
CA PHE A 422 18.34 5.15 15.22
C PHE A 422 18.05 4.63 13.81
N ARG A 423 18.85 3.64 13.40
CA ARG A 423 18.78 3.02 12.08
C ARG A 423 18.62 1.52 12.24
N VAL A 424 17.69 0.94 11.50
CA VAL A 424 17.42 -0.51 11.45
C VAL A 424 17.49 -1.03 10.02
N ASP A 425 17.83 -2.31 9.87
CA ASP A 425 17.68 -3.01 8.59
C ASP A 425 16.20 -3.34 8.37
N ALA A 426 15.65 -2.94 7.22
CA ALA A 426 14.22 -3.05 6.94
C ALA A 426 13.78 -4.51 6.72
N ILE A 427 14.69 -5.39 6.30
CA ILE A 427 14.39 -6.80 5.99
C ILE A 427 14.33 -7.62 7.28
N SER A 428 15.20 -7.32 8.25
CA SER A 428 15.24 -8.04 9.52
C SER A 428 14.19 -7.57 10.54
N SER A 429 13.47 -6.48 10.23
CA SER A 429 12.45 -5.91 11.10
C SER A 429 11.03 -6.08 10.52
N ASP A 430 10.25 -6.97 11.14
CA ASP A 430 8.82 -7.12 10.83
C ASP A 430 8.05 -5.79 11.00
N THR A 431 8.47 -4.93 11.93
CA THR A 431 7.80 -3.68 12.27
C THR A 431 8.13 -2.51 11.35
N TYR A 432 9.23 -2.57 10.58
CA TYR A 432 9.68 -1.48 9.69
C TYR A 432 9.70 -1.84 8.21
N LYS A 433 9.32 -3.07 7.83
CA LYS A 433 9.07 -3.44 6.43
C LYS A 433 8.13 -2.47 5.72
N ASN A 434 7.06 -2.03 6.40
CA ASN A 434 6.16 -0.95 5.99
C ASN A 434 6.31 0.24 6.95
N ILE A 435 6.66 1.42 6.43
CA ILE A 435 6.85 2.64 7.23
C ILE A 435 5.57 3.46 7.42
N HIS A 436 4.52 3.15 6.65
CA HIS A 436 3.22 3.83 6.69
C HIS A 436 2.27 3.18 7.69
N GLY A 437 1.12 3.80 7.94
CA GLY A 437 0.08 3.26 8.83
C GLY A 437 0.38 3.30 10.34
N LYS A 438 1.59 3.66 10.76
CA LYS A 438 1.97 3.76 12.18
C LYS A 438 1.22 4.87 12.93
N ALA A 439 1.02 4.68 14.23
CA ALA A 439 0.59 5.73 15.15
C ALA A 439 1.74 6.16 16.06
N PHE A 440 1.73 7.42 16.49
CA PHE A 440 2.78 8.02 17.29
C PHE A 440 2.18 8.90 18.38
N ALA A 441 2.69 8.78 19.60
CA ALA A 441 2.30 9.65 20.69
C ALA A 441 3.50 9.91 21.60
N MET A 442 3.59 11.14 22.12
CA MET A 442 4.46 11.46 23.26
C MET A 442 3.68 11.38 24.55
N THR A 443 4.20 10.58 25.47
CA THR A 443 3.82 10.64 26.89
C THR A 443 4.83 11.50 27.64
N ALA A 444 4.56 11.79 28.92
CA ALA A 444 5.49 12.52 29.78
C ALA A 444 6.88 11.85 29.87
N ASN A 445 6.96 10.53 29.69
CA ASN A 445 8.17 9.75 29.96
C ASN A 445 8.74 9.04 28.72
N ALA A 446 7.97 8.89 27.63
CA ALA A 446 8.39 8.12 26.45
C ALA A 446 7.62 8.46 25.17
N ALA A 447 8.35 8.56 24.06
CA ALA A 447 8.44 7.50 23.05
C ALA A 447 7.32 6.44 22.96
N ILE A 448 6.21 6.63 22.23
CA ILE A 448 5.36 5.48 21.85
C ILE A 448 5.11 5.46 20.35
N ILE A 449 5.52 4.36 19.69
CA ILE A 449 5.18 4.06 18.30
C ILE A 449 4.36 2.78 18.27
N LEU A 450 3.21 2.81 17.57
CA LEU A 450 2.39 1.63 17.35
C LEU A 450 2.51 1.17 15.89
N HIS A 451 2.91 -0.08 15.71
CA HIS A 451 3.18 -0.73 14.45
C HIS A 451 2.04 -1.69 14.11
N PRO A 452 1.31 -1.48 13.00
CA PRO A 452 0.45 -2.51 12.46
C PRO A 452 1.30 -3.61 11.83
N THR A 453 1.11 -4.85 12.25
CA THR A 453 1.76 -6.05 11.72
C THR A 453 0.71 -7.12 11.40
N ASP A 454 1.12 -8.15 10.67
CA ASP A 454 0.24 -9.28 10.35
C ASP A 454 -0.24 -10.04 11.61
N ASP A 455 0.50 -9.93 12.71
CA ASP A 455 0.19 -10.56 14.00
C ASP A 455 -0.53 -9.62 14.99
N GLY A 456 -0.84 -8.38 14.58
CA GLY A 456 -1.59 -7.41 15.40
C GLY A 456 -0.91 -6.06 15.51
N ILE A 457 -1.07 -5.39 16.66
CA ILE A 457 -0.43 -4.09 16.93
C ILE A 457 0.75 -4.34 17.87
N VAL A 458 1.95 -3.92 17.45
CA VAL A 458 3.17 -3.96 18.27
C VAL A 458 3.48 -2.55 18.76
N GLN A 459 3.74 -2.40 20.06
CA GLN A 459 4.23 -1.16 20.65
C GLN A 459 5.76 -1.18 20.74
N GLU A 460 6.38 -0.09 20.30
CA GLU A 460 7.79 0.25 20.45
C GLU A 460 7.95 1.47 21.35
#